data_AF-A0A2A6CGA8-F1
#
_entry.id   AF-A0A2A6CGA8-F1
#
_cell.length_a   1.000
_cell.length_b   1.000
_cell.length_c   1.000
_cell.angle_alpha   90.00
_cell.angle_beta   90.00
_cell.angle_gamma   90.00
#
_symmetry.space_group_name_H-M   'P 1'
#
loop_
_entity.id
_entity.type
_entity.pdbx_description
1 polymer ?
#
loop_
_entity_poly.entity_id
_entity_poly.type
_entity_poly.pdbx_seq_one_letter_code
_entity_poly.pdbx_strand_id
1 'polypeptide(L)'
;GLNIKLVVHPSSAAHYIFIRTTRHLFIASSILLSVFSAVLIRSASNKISRRYSIQLSAILIFSLLSDFVLQILWNPILLFPIPCTARDHPIIDLPGSSDFYFLPLHNLDRVQKLWVTSFTQIAPAYLACALYRHQAVLLPQSRWWIRPSSQRMITAFLSILGLTMPILLHHLSPSFPSSIISTADCYDSSSLRPFGAMGAAIGSLSTVTSSMLVRHTRYSLRVASLLSERVRSHHMAMAIVPTLCVALPLSVVVSVLISEIDGSLILPHCLLVFSTHSFFQSVVLISTTPLYRKRLLQWLNLLKEPSTPADRVCSRQSDNVLQIQTIIR
;
A
#
# COMPACT_ATOMS: atom_id res chain seq x y z
N GLY A 1 23.62 26.74 19.30
CA GLY A 1 22.51 25.86 18.86
C GLY A 1 21.21 26.56 19.16
N LEU A 2 20.43 26.86 18.13
CA LEU A 2 19.08 27.40 18.28
C LEU A 2 18.19 26.28 18.83
N ASN A 3 17.75 26.42 20.09
CA ASN A 3 16.79 25.51 20.70
C ASN A 3 15.40 25.92 20.21
N ILE A 4 15.03 25.47 19.01
CA ILE A 4 13.70 25.69 18.46
C ILE A 4 12.75 24.77 19.22
N LYS A 5 12.00 25.32 20.18
CA LYS A 5 10.88 24.63 20.80
C LYS A 5 9.75 24.55 19.76
N LEU A 6 9.51 23.35 19.28
CA LEU A 6 8.40 23.06 18.38
C LEU A 6 7.09 23.21 19.18
N VAL A 7 6.36 24.31 18.92
CA VAL A 7 5.04 24.54 19.51
C VAL A 7 4.00 24.02 18.53
N VAL A 8 3.35 22.91 18.86
CA VAL A 8 2.29 22.34 18.04
C VAL A 8 0.98 23.04 18.34
N HIS A 9 0.41 23.69 17.32
CA HIS A 9 -0.92 24.25 17.42
C HIS A 9 -1.96 23.19 17.05
N PRO A 10 -3.00 22.98 17.89
CA PRO A 10 -4.09 22.09 17.52
C PRO A 10 -4.79 22.66 16.27
N SER A 11 -4.94 21.82 15.25
CA SER A 11 -5.81 22.16 14.11
C SER A 11 -7.22 22.48 14.61
N SER A 12 -7.95 23.34 13.91
CA SER A 12 -9.36 23.58 14.26
C SER A 12 -10.14 22.26 14.29
N ALA A 13 -11.06 22.11 15.24
CA ALA A 13 -11.84 20.88 15.40
C ALA A 13 -12.56 20.49 14.09
N ALA A 14 -13.05 21.48 13.34
CA ALA A 14 -13.66 21.26 12.03
C ALA A 14 -12.69 20.63 11.01
N HIS A 15 -11.45 21.12 10.96
CA HIS A 15 -10.42 20.58 10.06
C HIS A 15 -10.06 19.14 10.41
N TYR A 16 -9.90 18.85 11.70
CA TYR A 16 -9.67 17.50 12.21
C TYR A 16 -10.81 16.54 11.82
N ILE A 17 -12.07 16.93 12.07
CA ILE A 17 -13.25 16.12 11.73
C ILE A 17 -13.31 15.87 10.23
N PHE A 18 -13.00 16.88 9.41
CA PHE A 18 -12.98 16.76 7.95
C PHE A 18 -11.95 15.72 7.47
N ILE A 19 -10.69 15.84 7.91
CA ILE A 19 -9.62 14.90 7.53
C ILE A 19 -10.00 13.48 7.96
N ARG A 20 -10.43 13.31 9.22
CA ARG A 20 -10.81 12.01 9.78
C ARG A 20 -11.94 11.36 8.99
N THR A 21 -13.01 12.11 8.73
CA THR A 21 -14.17 11.61 7.99
C THR A 21 -13.80 11.22 6.56
N THR A 22 -13.05 12.09 5.87
CA THR A 22 -12.61 11.84 4.49
C THR A 22 -11.77 10.56 4.41
N ARG A 23 -10.86 10.38 5.36
CA ARG A 23 -10.01 9.19 5.45
C ARG A 23 -10.83 7.92 5.66
N HIS A 24 -11.81 7.94 6.57
CA HIS A 24 -12.72 6.83 6.83
C HIS A 24 -13.53 6.44 5.60
N LEU A 25 -14.02 7.43 4.84
CA LEU A 25 -14.70 7.19 3.57
C LEU A 25 -13.77 6.52 2.54
N PHE A 26 -12.51 6.96 2.44
CA PHE A 26 -11.54 6.33 1.55
C PHE A 26 -11.19 4.91 1.96
N ILE A 27 -11.07 4.60 3.25
CA ILE A 27 -10.81 3.24 3.73
C ILE A 27 -11.98 2.32 3.42
N ALA A 28 -13.20 2.74 3.75
CA ALA A 28 -14.40 1.97 3.44
C ALA A 28 -14.51 1.71 1.92
N SER A 29 -14.29 2.74 1.11
CA SER A 29 -14.28 2.63 -0.35
C SER A 29 -13.15 1.73 -0.86
N SER A 30 -11.98 1.80 -0.24
CA SER A 30 -10.83 0.98 -0.58
C SER A 30 -11.08 -0.50 -0.26
N ILE A 31 -11.70 -0.83 0.88
CA ILE A 31 -12.12 -2.20 1.22
C ILE A 31 -13.07 -2.73 0.16
N LEU A 32 -14.14 -1.99 -0.15
CA LEU A 32 -15.13 -2.40 -1.14
C LEU A 32 -14.50 -2.63 -2.52
N LEU A 33 -13.71 -1.68 -3.00
CA LEU A 33 -13.03 -1.78 -4.30
C LEU A 33 -11.96 -2.86 -4.33
N SER A 34 -11.26 -3.11 -3.22
CA SER A 34 -10.24 -4.14 -3.14
C SER A 34 -10.85 -5.54 -3.20
N VAL A 35 -11.94 -5.77 -2.44
CA VAL A 35 -12.72 -7.02 -2.50
C VAL A 35 -13.25 -7.23 -3.92
N PHE A 36 -13.87 -6.19 -4.50
CA PHE A 36 -14.37 -6.24 -5.87
C PHE A 36 -13.25 -6.53 -6.89
N SER A 37 -12.09 -5.89 -6.74
CA SER A 37 -10.91 -6.13 -7.58
C SER A 37 -10.41 -7.56 -7.45
N ALA A 38 -10.35 -8.12 -6.24
CA ALA A 38 -9.94 -9.50 -5.99
C ALA A 38 -10.90 -10.49 -6.67
N VAL A 39 -12.21 -10.25 -6.60
CA VAL A 39 -13.23 -11.06 -7.28
C VAL A 39 -13.06 -10.97 -8.80
N LEU A 40 -12.80 -9.77 -9.35
CA LEU A 40 -12.52 -9.59 -10.78
C LEU A 40 -11.25 -10.34 -11.20
N ILE A 41 -10.15 -10.20 -10.45
CA ILE A 41 -8.87 -10.89 -10.71
C ILE A 41 -9.09 -12.41 -10.73
N ARG A 42 -9.80 -12.95 -9.73
CA ARG A 42 -10.11 -14.37 -9.65
C ARG A 42 -10.99 -14.82 -10.81
N SER A 43 -12.01 -14.05 -11.18
CA SER A 43 -12.88 -14.40 -12.31
C SER A 43 -12.14 -14.38 -13.66
N ALA A 44 -11.04 -13.63 -13.73
CA ALA A 44 -10.19 -13.50 -14.91
C ALA A 44 -8.97 -14.44 -14.87
N SER A 45 -8.75 -15.20 -13.80
CA SER A 45 -7.53 -15.99 -13.59
C SER A 45 -7.34 -17.07 -14.64
N ASN A 46 -8.41 -17.55 -15.27
CA ASN A 46 -8.32 -18.55 -16.34
C ASN A 46 -7.74 -17.99 -17.65
N LYS A 47 -7.70 -16.65 -17.79
CA LYS A 47 -7.19 -15.95 -18.98
C LYS A 47 -5.85 -15.25 -18.74
N ILE A 48 -5.35 -15.26 -17.51
CA ILE A 48 -4.08 -14.65 -17.14
C ILE A 48 -3.17 -15.72 -16.56
N SER A 49 -1.86 -15.51 -16.61
CA SER A 49 -0.92 -16.35 -15.85
C SER A 49 -1.34 -16.42 -14.38
N ARG A 50 -1.56 -17.65 -13.89
CA ARG A 50 -1.93 -17.94 -12.49
C ARG A 50 -0.98 -17.26 -11.49
N ARG A 51 0.32 -17.23 -11.81
CA ARG A 51 1.36 -16.60 -10.96
C ARG A 51 1.12 -15.09 -10.81
N TYR A 52 0.81 -14.41 -11.90
CA TYR A 52 0.53 -12.97 -11.87
C TYR A 52 -0.72 -12.66 -11.05
N SER A 53 -1.79 -13.42 -11.28
CA SER A 53 -3.05 -13.27 -10.55
C SER A 53 -2.87 -13.43 -9.04
N ILE A 54 -2.09 -14.42 -8.61
CA ILE A 54 -1.75 -14.64 -7.19
C ILE A 54 -0.95 -13.45 -6.62
N GLN A 55 0.10 -13.01 -7.32
CA GLN A 55 0.92 -11.88 -6.85
C GLN A 55 0.11 -10.59 -6.74
N LEU A 56 -0.70 -10.29 -7.75
CA LEU A 56 -1.56 -9.12 -7.76
C LEU A 56 -2.60 -9.15 -6.63
N SER A 57 -3.20 -10.32 -6.37
CA SER A 57 -4.14 -10.51 -5.26
C SER A 57 -3.45 -10.34 -3.91
N ALA A 58 -2.25 -10.91 -3.74
CA ALA A 58 -1.47 -10.78 -2.51
C ALA A 58 -1.13 -9.31 -2.22
N ILE A 59 -0.70 -8.55 -3.24
CA ILE A 59 -0.43 -7.11 -3.10
C ILE A 59 -1.69 -6.37 -2.66
N LEU A 60 -2.83 -6.64 -3.30
CA LEU A 60 -4.11 -6.04 -2.93
C LEU A 60 -4.49 -6.33 -1.46
N ILE A 61 -4.32 -7.57 -1.02
CA ILE A 61 -4.62 -8.00 0.35
C ILE A 61 -3.67 -7.34 1.35
N PHE A 62 -2.36 -7.35 1.08
CA PHE A 62 -1.38 -6.72 1.98
C PHE A 62 -1.55 -5.20 2.06
N SER A 63 -1.83 -4.53 0.93
CA SER A 63 -2.16 -3.10 0.89
C SER A 63 -3.38 -2.80 1.76
N LEU A 64 -4.42 -3.62 1.62
CA LEU A 64 -5.66 -3.45 2.36
C LEU A 64 -5.48 -3.70 3.87
N LEU A 65 -4.79 -4.77 4.25
CA LEU A 65 -4.49 -5.08 5.64
C LEU A 65 -3.64 -3.97 6.26
N SER A 66 -2.68 -3.44 5.50
CA SER A 66 -1.89 -2.31 5.95
C SER A 66 -2.76 -1.07 6.19
N ASP A 67 -3.60 -0.68 5.24
CA ASP A 67 -4.51 0.45 5.41
C ASP A 67 -5.49 0.24 6.57
N PHE A 68 -6.01 -0.97 6.73
CA PHE A 68 -6.86 -1.32 7.86
C PHE A 68 -6.14 -1.10 9.19
N VAL A 69 -4.94 -1.69 9.34
CA VAL A 69 -4.14 -1.57 10.57
C VAL A 69 -3.77 -0.12 10.84
N LEU A 70 -3.25 0.59 9.83
CA LEU A 70 -2.86 1.98 9.95
C LEU A 70 -4.04 2.83 10.37
N GLN A 71 -5.12 2.78 9.63
CA GLN A 71 -6.14 3.80 9.72
C GLN A 71 -7.21 3.52 10.78
N ILE A 72 -7.53 2.25 11.01
CA ILE A 72 -8.60 1.84 11.93
C ILE A 72 -8.04 1.60 13.33
N LEU A 73 -6.90 0.93 13.44
CA LEU A 73 -6.33 0.55 14.74
C LEU A 73 -5.49 1.67 15.35
N TRP A 74 -4.66 2.34 14.54
CA TRP A 74 -3.77 3.40 15.04
C TRP A 74 -4.28 4.81 14.86
N ASN A 75 -5.14 5.07 13.86
CA ASN A 75 -5.68 6.41 13.61
C ASN A 75 -4.56 7.47 13.59
N PRO A 76 -3.68 7.51 12.57
CA PRO A 76 -2.38 8.17 12.62
C PRO A 76 -2.44 9.70 12.52
N ILE A 77 -3.51 10.35 13.00
CA ILE A 77 -3.66 11.82 12.89
C ILE A 77 -2.50 12.55 13.59
N LEU A 78 -1.74 11.86 14.45
CA LEU A 78 -0.61 12.41 15.20
C LEU A 78 0.68 11.59 15.04
N LEU A 79 1.05 11.20 13.82
CA LEU A 79 2.44 10.79 13.56
C LEU A 79 3.33 12.04 13.43
N PHE A 80 3.65 12.63 14.59
CA PHE A 80 4.73 13.59 14.87
C PHE A 80 4.53 15.10 14.63
N PRO A 81 5.18 16.00 15.41
CA PRO A 81 5.90 15.79 16.67
C PRO A 81 5.12 16.42 17.84
N ILE A 82 4.17 15.67 18.38
CA ILE A 82 4.11 15.50 19.84
C ILE A 82 4.19 13.98 20.03
N PRO A 83 5.11 13.49 20.85
CA PRO A 83 5.32 12.05 20.94
C PRO A 83 4.21 11.35 21.72
N CYS A 84 3.19 12.05 22.18
CA CYS A 84 2.00 11.44 22.72
C CYS A 84 1.16 10.97 21.52
N THR A 85 1.25 9.68 21.19
CA THR A 85 0.30 9.04 20.27
C THR A 85 -1.08 9.10 20.92
N ALA A 86 -1.78 10.21 20.79
CA ALA A 86 -3.18 10.26 21.17
C ALA A 86 -3.90 9.33 20.19
N ARG A 87 -4.26 8.15 20.69
CA ARG A 87 -5.26 7.30 20.07
C ARG A 87 -6.59 8.01 20.22
N ASP A 88 -6.74 9.12 19.51
CA ASP A 88 -7.82 10.06 19.74
C ASP A 88 -9.05 9.50 19.02
N HIS A 89 -9.77 8.66 19.76
CA HIS A 89 -10.93 7.91 19.28
C HIS A 89 -10.63 7.03 18.05
N PRO A 90 -9.90 5.91 18.19
CA PRO A 90 -9.83 4.93 17.12
C PRO A 90 -11.25 4.45 16.76
N ILE A 91 -11.47 3.97 15.53
CA ILE A 91 -12.78 3.36 15.20
C ILE A 91 -13.01 2.13 16.08
N ILE A 92 -11.96 1.33 16.25
CA ILE A 92 -11.95 0.15 17.11
C ILE A 92 -10.99 0.45 18.25
N ASP A 93 -11.55 0.76 19.42
CA ASP A 93 -10.76 0.95 20.63
C ASP A 93 -10.44 -0.41 21.25
N LEU A 94 -9.32 -1.00 20.82
CA LEU A 94 -8.85 -2.24 21.40
C LEU A 94 -8.23 -1.94 22.80
N PRO A 95 -8.67 -2.57 23.89
CA PRO A 95 -8.14 -2.29 25.21
C PRO A 95 -6.63 -2.61 25.29
N GLY A 96 -5.85 -1.74 25.94
CA GLY A 96 -4.40 -1.88 26.11
C GLY A 96 -3.68 -0.53 26.13
N SER A 97 -2.57 -0.43 26.84
CA SER A 97 -1.68 0.74 26.77
C SER A 97 -1.10 0.88 25.36
N SER A 98 -0.56 2.05 24.99
CA SER A 98 0.28 2.20 23.78
C SER A 98 1.42 1.18 23.79
N ASP A 99 1.98 0.94 24.98
CA ASP A 99 2.81 -0.22 25.27
C ASP A 99 2.22 -1.55 24.81
N PHE A 100 0.92 -1.87 24.92
CA PHE A 100 0.36 -3.15 24.39
C PHE A 100 0.55 -3.35 22.88
N TYR A 101 0.67 -2.26 22.11
CA TYR A 101 0.96 -2.29 20.67
C TYR A 101 2.47 -2.26 20.37
N PHE A 102 3.28 -2.00 21.39
CA PHE A 102 4.74 -1.97 21.37
C PHE A 102 5.39 -3.02 22.31
N LEU A 103 4.57 -3.86 22.98
CA LEU A 103 4.93 -4.54 24.23
C LEU A 103 5.93 -5.65 23.89
N PRO A 104 7.04 -5.75 24.63
CA PRO A 104 7.81 -6.97 24.67
C PRO A 104 6.97 -7.98 25.46
N LEU A 105 6.21 -8.82 24.76
CA LEU A 105 5.53 -9.96 25.37
C LEU A 105 6.62 -10.93 25.84
N HIS A 106 6.93 -10.84 27.12
CA HIS A 106 8.18 -11.29 27.76
C HIS A 106 8.45 -12.80 27.70
N ASN A 107 7.61 -13.61 27.05
CA ASN A 107 7.76 -15.05 26.91
C ASN A 107 7.31 -15.64 25.56
N LEU A 108 7.09 -14.79 24.53
CA LEU A 108 6.82 -15.25 23.16
C LEU A 108 7.66 -14.44 22.18
N ASP A 109 8.79 -15.03 21.80
CA ASP A 109 9.85 -14.57 20.90
C ASP A 109 9.40 -14.26 19.44
N ARG A 110 8.10 -14.01 19.19
CA ARG A 110 7.52 -13.99 17.82
C ARG A 110 6.46 -12.94 17.51
N VAL A 111 5.88 -12.23 18.47
CA VAL A 111 4.85 -11.21 18.14
C VAL A 111 5.50 -9.83 18.11
N GLN A 112 6.17 -9.58 16.99
CA GLN A 112 6.80 -8.31 16.64
C GLN A 112 5.86 -7.11 16.79
N LYS A 113 6.48 -5.97 17.10
CA LYS A 113 6.00 -4.58 16.95
C LYS A 113 5.21 -4.43 15.67
N LEU A 114 3.91 -4.71 15.75
CA LEU A 114 3.03 -4.96 14.61
C LEU A 114 3.05 -3.77 13.64
N TRP A 115 3.31 -2.57 14.16
CA TRP A 115 3.38 -1.33 13.42
C TRP A 115 4.63 -1.12 12.59
N VAL A 116 5.81 -1.31 13.18
CA VAL A 116 7.06 -1.22 12.43
C VAL A 116 7.02 -2.27 11.35
N THR A 117 6.64 -3.52 11.71
CA THR A 117 6.53 -4.60 10.73
C THR A 117 5.50 -4.28 9.64
N SER A 118 4.31 -3.79 9.97
CA SER A 118 3.31 -3.46 8.96
C SER A 118 3.80 -2.37 8.00
N PHE A 119 4.39 -1.28 8.51
CA PHE A 119 4.92 -0.21 7.67
C PHE A 119 6.13 -0.63 6.85
N THR A 120 7.06 -1.37 7.45
CA THR A 120 8.28 -1.79 6.77
C THR A 120 8.03 -2.86 5.72
N GLN A 121 6.94 -3.64 5.82
CA GLN A 121 6.58 -4.64 4.81
C GLN A 121 5.86 -4.05 3.58
N ILE A 122 5.29 -2.85 3.68
CA ILE A 122 4.66 -2.14 2.55
C ILE A 122 5.68 -1.84 1.46
N ALA A 123 6.84 -1.28 1.83
CA ALA A 123 7.88 -0.90 0.86
C ALA A 123 8.43 -2.07 0.02
N PRO A 124 8.80 -3.24 0.59
CA PRO A 124 9.15 -4.44 -0.15
C PRO A 124 8.03 -4.93 -1.07
N ALA A 125 6.78 -4.92 -0.61
CA ALA A 125 5.64 -5.33 -1.44
C ALA A 125 5.43 -4.40 -2.64
N TYR A 126 5.55 -3.09 -2.43
CA TYR A 126 5.52 -2.10 -3.51
C TYR A 126 6.65 -2.29 -4.50
N LEU A 127 7.88 -2.46 -4.02
CA LEU A 127 9.01 -2.67 -4.90
C LEU A 127 8.88 -3.96 -5.69
N ALA A 128 8.49 -5.07 -5.05
CA ALA A 128 8.24 -6.33 -5.73
C ALA A 128 7.17 -6.19 -6.83
N CYS A 129 6.10 -5.45 -6.56
CA CYS A 129 5.07 -5.13 -7.55
C CYS A 129 5.63 -4.27 -8.71
N ALA A 130 6.38 -3.22 -8.40
CA ALA A 130 6.98 -2.34 -9.39
C ALA A 130 7.96 -3.11 -10.29
N LEU A 131 8.81 -3.95 -9.69
CA LEU A 131 9.74 -4.84 -10.38
C LEU A 131 9.01 -5.84 -11.28
N TYR A 132 7.94 -6.47 -10.79
CA TYR A 132 7.17 -7.41 -11.59
C TYR A 132 6.54 -6.71 -12.81
N ARG A 133 5.90 -5.55 -12.60
CA ARG A 133 5.26 -4.78 -13.69
C ARG A 133 6.28 -4.27 -14.69
N HIS A 134 7.45 -3.85 -14.19
CA HIS A 134 8.56 -3.47 -15.02
C HIS A 134 8.95 -4.62 -15.95
N GLN A 135 9.15 -5.82 -15.41
CA GLN A 135 9.51 -6.99 -16.20
C GLN A 135 8.46 -7.41 -17.21
N ALA A 136 7.18 -7.21 -16.92
CA ALA A 136 6.10 -7.53 -17.85
C ALA A 136 6.17 -6.72 -19.15
N VAL A 137 6.85 -5.55 -19.16
CA VAL A 137 7.02 -4.72 -20.36
C VAL A 137 8.43 -4.78 -20.95
N LEU A 138 9.36 -5.52 -20.31
CA LEU A 138 10.72 -5.65 -20.82
C LEU A 138 10.76 -6.66 -21.96
N LEU A 139 11.58 -6.35 -22.98
CA LEU A 139 11.93 -7.32 -24.01
C LEU A 139 12.76 -8.47 -23.40
N PRO A 140 12.65 -9.71 -23.93
CA PRO A 140 13.35 -10.90 -23.40
C PRO A 140 14.88 -10.80 -23.29
N GLN A 141 15.49 -9.79 -23.93
CA GLN A 141 16.94 -9.54 -23.94
C GLN A 141 17.33 -8.22 -23.27
N SER A 142 16.41 -7.57 -22.55
CA SER A 142 16.72 -6.32 -21.85
C SER A 142 17.80 -6.54 -20.79
N ARG A 143 18.81 -5.66 -20.76
CA ARG A 143 19.82 -5.64 -19.68
C ARG A 143 19.23 -5.39 -18.29
N TRP A 144 18.00 -4.86 -18.23
CA TRP A 144 17.24 -4.61 -17.00
C TRP A 144 16.39 -5.82 -16.57
N TRP A 145 16.51 -6.94 -17.28
CA TRP A 145 15.84 -8.17 -16.90
C TRP A 145 16.47 -8.77 -15.64
N ILE A 146 15.78 -8.59 -14.52
CA ILE A 146 16.19 -9.20 -13.24
C ILE A 146 15.73 -10.67 -13.22
N ARG A 147 16.61 -11.61 -12.84
CA ARG A 147 16.20 -13.01 -12.72
C ARG A 147 15.15 -13.18 -11.61
N PRO A 148 14.16 -14.08 -11.75
CA PRO A 148 13.17 -14.33 -10.70
C PRO A 148 13.78 -14.71 -9.34
N SER A 149 14.95 -15.37 -9.33
CA SER A 149 15.72 -15.64 -8.11
C SER A 149 16.20 -14.34 -7.45
N SER A 150 16.79 -13.43 -8.21
CA SER A 150 17.25 -12.12 -7.73
C SER A 150 16.10 -11.26 -7.21
N GLN A 151 14.93 -11.27 -7.86
CA GLN A 151 13.74 -10.57 -7.35
C GLN A 151 13.30 -11.09 -5.97
N ARG A 152 13.29 -12.42 -5.80
CA ARG A 152 12.97 -13.05 -4.52
C ARG A 152 14.00 -12.66 -3.46
N MET A 153 15.29 -12.62 -3.80
CA MET A 153 16.33 -12.18 -2.87
C MET A 153 16.19 -10.70 -2.50
N ILE A 154 15.93 -9.79 -3.46
CA ILE A 154 15.69 -8.36 -3.18
C ILE A 154 14.49 -8.20 -2.25
N THR A 155 13.39 -8.89 -2.54
CA THR A 155 12.18 -8.84 -1.73
C THR A 155 12.44 -9.38 -0.32
N ALA A 156 13.11 -10.53 -0.21
CA ALA A 156 13.46 -11.15 1.07
C ALA A 156 14.40 -10.26 1.88
N PHE A 157 15.43 -9.68 1.26
CA PHE A 157 16.37 -8.77 1.91
C PHE A 157 15.66 -7.52 2.47
N LEU A 158 14.80 -6.88 1.67
CA LEU A 158 14.02 -5.73 2.14
C LEU A 158 13.00 -6.11 3.23
N SER A 159 12.43 -7.31 3.13
CA SER A 159 11.54 -7.85 4.17
C SER A 159 12.31 -8.10 5.47
N ILE A 160 13.52 -8.68 5.40
CA ILE A 160 14.41 -8.90 6.54
C ILE A 160 14.81 -7.56 7.17
N LEU A 161 15.20 -6.56 6.37
CA LEU A 161 15.45 -5.20 6.87
C LEU A 161 14.24 -4.63 7.61
N GLY A 162 13.03 -4.90 7.11
CA GLY A 162 11.80 -4.51 7.79
C GLY A 162 11.55 -5.26 9.11
N LEU A 163 12.02 -6.51 9.21
CA LEU A 163 11.90 -7.37 10.41
C LEU A 163 13.01 -7.10 11.45
N THR A 164 14.19 -6.63 11.04
CA THR A 164 15.32 -6.32 11.95
C THR A 164 15.15 -4.97 12.65
N MET A 165 14.42 -4.02 12.07
CA MET A 165 14.09 -2.74 12.71
C MET A 165 13.42 -2.90 14.10
N PRO A 166 12.40 -3.77 14.28
CA PRO A 166 11.84 -4.13 15.58
C PRO A 166 12.84 -4.64 16.62
N ILE A 167 13.90 -5.34 16.18
CA ILE A 167 14.89 -6.00 17.05
C ILE A 167 15.90 -4.96 17.56
N LEU A 168 16.34 -4.02 16.70
CA LEU A 168 17.22 -2.91 17.11
C LEU A 168 16.55 -1.97 18.13
N LEU A 169 15.21 -1.92 18.14
CA LEU A 169 14.40 -1.23 19.16
C LEU A 169 14.43 -1.91 20.55
N HIS A 170 15.15 -3.02 20.76
CA HIS A 170 15.23 -3.71 22.06
C HIS A 170 16.26 -3.09 23.02
N HIS A 171 17.14 -2.21 22.54
CA HIS A 171 18.16 -1.54 23.35
C HIS A 171 17.74 -0.13 23.83
N LEU A 172 16.63 -0.04 24.58
CA LEU A 172 16.26 1.19 25.28
C LEU A 172 16.71 1.13 26.76
N SER A 173 17.14 2.28 27.27
CA SER A 173 17.85 2.43 28.55
C SER A 173 17.02 1.94 29.75
N PRO A 174 17.64 1.21 30.71
CA PRO A 174 16.98 0.70 31.92
C PRO A 174 16.59 1.79 32.96
N SER A 175 16.64 3.07 32.61
CA SER A 175 16.60 4.21 33.54
C SER A 175 15.23 4.85 33.76
N PHE A 176 14.12 4.24 33.32
CA PHE A 176 12.79 4.88 33.44
C PHE A 176 12.03 4.49 34.73
N PRO A 177 11.45 5.46 35.48
CA PRO A 177 10.63 5.20 36.68
C PRO A 177 9.22 4.69 36.37
N SER A 178 8.72 3.77 37.22
CA SER A 178 7.52 2.95 37.00
C SER A 178 6.17 3.68 36.98
N SER A 179 6.04 4.87 37.57
CA SER A 179 4.77 5.61 37.68
C SER A 179 4.53 6.65 36.57
N ILE A 180 5.55 6.95 35.76
CA ILE A 180 5.49 7.91 34.65
C ILE A 180 5.33 7.17 33.31
N ILE A 181 5.80 5.92 33.25
CA ILE A 181 5.53 4.90 32.22
C ILE A 181 4.03 4.55 32.12
N SER A 182 3.24 4.71 33.18
CA SER A 182 1.92 4.08 33.25
C SER A 182 0.78 4.76 32.47
N THR A 183 0.94 5.98 31.94
CA THR A 183 -0.17 6.69 31.26
C THR A 183 0.18 7.60 30.08
N ALA A 184 1.45 7.92 29.83
CA ALA A 184 1.82 8.82 28.73
C ALA A 184 3.08 8.34 28.02
N ASP A 185 2.94 7.65 26.89
CA ASP A 185 4.09 7.27 26.04
C ASP A 185 4.46 8.44 25.14
N CYS A 186 4.85 9.55 25.75
CA CYS A 186 5.48 10.65 25.04
C CYS A 186 6.95 10.26 24.84
N TYR A 187 7.24 9.43 23.84
CA TYR A 187 8.59 9.07 23.41
C TYR A 187 9.56 10.25 23.37
N ASP A 188 10.74 10.10 23.98
CA ASP A 188 11.85 11.01 23.73
C ASP A 188 12.15 11.03 22.22
N SER A 189 12.06 12.22 21.62
CA SER A 189 12.34 12.43 20.20
C SER A 189 13.75 11.94 19.83
N SER A 190 14.68 11.97 20.79
CA SER A 190 16.04 11.44 20.62
C SER A 190 16.06 9.93 20.38
N SER A 191 15.19 9.18 21.05
CA SER A 191 15.06 7.73 20.87
C SER A 191 14.42 7.37 19.54
N LEU A 192 13.61 8.26 18.97
CA LEU A 192 12.94 8.06 17.69
C LEU A 192 13.75 8.51 16.48
N ARG A 193 14.69 9.44 16.65
CA ARG A 193 15.59 9.92 15.59
C ARG A 193 16.27 8.79 14.78
N PRO A 194 16.90 7.76 15.37
CA PRO A 194 17.53 6.70 14.57
C PRO A 194 16.50 5.95 13.71
N PHE A 195 15.28 5.77 14.19
CA PHE A 195 14.21 5.10 13.44
C PHE A 195 13.63 5.98 12.34
N GLY A 196 13.41 7.26 12.62
CA GLY A 196 13.04 8.25 11.61
C GLY A 196 14.09 8.34 10.50
N ALA A 197 15.38 8.40 10.87
CA ALA A 197 16.49 8.45 9.92
C ALA A 197 16.59 7.18 9.06
N MET A 198 16.44 6.00 9.66
CA MET A 198 16.49 4.74 8.94
C MET A 198 15.25 4.49 8.08
N GLY A 199 14.06 4.78 8.59
CA GLY A 199 12.82 4.77 7.82
C GLY A 199 12.88 5.75 6.64
N ALA A 200 13.45 6.94 6.86
CA ALA A 200 13.74 7.91 5.81
C ALA A 200 14.73 7.36 4.78
N ALA A 201 15.79 6.66 5.20
CA ALA A 201 16.76 6.05 4.29
C ALA A 201 16.12 4.95 3.43
N ILE A 202 15.37 4.02 4.04
CA ILE A 202 14.67 2.94 3.33
C ILE A 202 13.59 3.51 2.40
N GLY A 203 12.81 4.49 2.88
CA GLY A 203 11.78 5.17 2.11
C GLY A 203 12.36 5.93 0.91
N SER A 204 13.48 6.61 1.12
CA SER A 204 14.21 7.32 0.05
C SER A 204 14.76 6.34 -0.99
N LEU A 205 15.42 5.25 -0.56
CA LEU A 205 15.93 4.22 -1.45
C LEU A 205 14.81 3.59 -2.29
N SER A 206 13.68 3.27 -1.65
CA SER A 206 12.49 2.71 -2.29
C SER A 206 11.90 3.70 -3.30
N THR A 207 11.85 4.99 -2.95
CA THR A 207 11.34 6.06 -3.81
C THR A 207 12.24 6.29 -5.03
N VAL A 208 13.57 6.35 -4.83
CA VAL A 208 14.54 6.51 -5.91
C VAL A 208 14.46 5.33 -6.86
N THR A 209 14.46 4.11 -6.32
CA THR A 209 14.40 2.88 -7.13
C THR A 209 13.09 2.80 -7.90
N SER A 210 11.95 3.09 -7.26
CA SER A 210 10.65 3.13 -7.92
C SER A 210 10.60 4.19 -9.02
N SER A 211 11.14 5.38 -8.78
CA SER A 211 11.20 6.47 -9.75
C SER A 211 12.06 6.12 -10.97
N MET A 212 13.22 5.48 -10.74
CA MET A 212 14.08 4.96 -11.80
C MET A 212 13.36 3.88 -12.61
N LEU A 213 12.68 2.93 -11.95
CA LEU A 213 11.89 1.89 -12.61
C LEU A 213 10.77 2.50 -13.44
N VAL A 214 10.03 3.49 -12.93
CA VAL A 214 8.98 4.19 -13.66
C VAL A 214 9.58 4.88 -14.88
N ARG A 215 10.65 5.65 -14.72
CA ARG A 215 11.33 6.36 -15.83
C ARG A 215 11.82 5.39 -16.90
N HIS A 216 12.45 4.28 -16.50
CA HIS A 216 12.89 3.27 -17.44
C HIS A 216 11.72 2.58 -18.13
N THR A 217 10.66 2.21 -17.39
CA THR A 217 9.41 1.67 -17.95
C THR A 217 8.84 2.62 -19.00
N ARG A 218 8.82 3.93 -18.71
CA ARG A 218 8.35 4.94 -19.66
C ARG A 218 9.18 4.92 -20.95
N TYR A 219 10.49 4.90 -20.81
CA TYR A 219 11.42 4.86 -21.95
C TYR A 219 11.24 3.58 -22.77
N SER A 220 11.23 2.41 -22.12
CA SER A 220 11.03 1.12 -22.78
C SER A 220 9.70 1.06 -23.53
N LEU A 221 8.62 1.58 -22.93
CA LEU A 221 7.30 1.63 -23.56
C LEU A 221 7.24 2.55 -24.78
N ARG A 222 8.03 3.64 -24.82
CA ARG A 222 8.14 4.53 -25.99
C ARG A 222 8.89 3.85 -27.13
N VAL A 223 9.93 3.09 -26.82
CA VAL A 223 10.74 2.35 -27.81
C VAL A 223 10.00 1.13 -28.34
N ALA A 224 9.16 0.49 -27.51
CA ALA A 224 8.33 -0.64 -27.91
C ALA A 224 7.19 -0.18 -28.85
N SER A 225 7.47 -0.17 -30.16
CA SER A 225 6.50 0.15 -31.22
C SER A 225 5.40 -0.91 -31.37
N LEU A 226 5.65 -2.14 -30.92
CA LEU A 226 4.72 -3.27 -31.05
C LEU A 226 3.58 -3.28 -30.02
N LEU A 227 3.67 -2.47 -28.96
CA LEU A 227 2.61 -2.41 -27.94
C LEU A 227 1.51 -1.43 -28.36
N SER A 228 0.26 -1.88 -28.26
CA SER A 228 -0.89 -0.99 -28.46
C SER A 228 -0.86 0.20 -27.49
N GLU A 229 -1.31 1.37 -27.95
CA GLU A 229 -1.36 2.60 -27.14
C GLU A 229 -2.15 2.41 -25.84
N ARG A 230 -3.18 1.56 -25.87
CA ARG A 230 -4.01 1.25 -24.70
C ARG A 230 -3.23 0.49 -23.61
N VAL A 231 -2.40 -0.47 -24.01
CA VAL A 231 -1.54 -1.23 -23.08
C VAL A 231 -0.45 -0.32 -22.52
N ARG A 232 0.12 0.56 -23.36
CA ARG A 232 1.09 1.58 -22.94
C ARG A 232 0.51 2.50 -21.87
N SER A 233 -0.67 3.07 -22.10
CA SER A 233 -1.36 3.94 -21.15
C SER A 233 -1.65 3.22 -19.82
N HIS A 234 -2.08 1.95 -19.87
CA HIS A 234 -2.29 1.13 -18.67
C HIS A 234 -1.02 0.99 -17.81
N HIS A 235 0.08 0.56 -18.41
CA HIS A 235 1.34 0.40 -17.68
C HIS A 235 1.86 1.72 -17.11
N MET A 236 1.67 2.84 -17.83
CA MET A 236 2.01 4.17 -17.34
C MET A 236 1.18 4.57 -16.12
N ALA A 237 -0.15 4.44 -16.18
CA ALA A 237 -1.03 4.80 -15.08
C ALA A 237 -0.73 3.99 -13.81
N MET A 238 -0.53 2.67 -13.96
CA MET A 238 -0.20 1.77 -12.85
C MET A 238 1.18 2.04 -12.23
N ALA A 239 2.08 2.72 -12.94
CA ALA A 239 3.41 3.11 -12.44
C ALA A 239 3.38 4.50 -11.76
N ILE A 240 2.58 5.43 -12.30
CA ILE A 240 2.46 6.80 -11.80
C ILE A 240 1.75 6.86 -10.45
N VAL A 241 0.63 6.16 -10.32
CA VAL A 241 -0.26 6.29 -9.15
C VAL A 241 0.44 5.92 -7.83
N PRO A 242 1.16 4.79 -7.71
CA PRO A 242 1.94 4.52 -6.50
C PRO A 242 3.00 5.61 -6.21
N THR A 243 3.60 6.18 -7.26
CA THR A 243 4.61 7.24 -7.08
C THR A 243 3.98 8.50 -6.48
N LEU A 244 2.81 8.91 -6.98
CA LEU A 244 2.12 10.11 -6.51
C LEU A 244 1.44 9.93 -5.15
N CYS A 245 0.84 8.77 -4.89
CA CYS A 245 0.07 8.55 -3.66
C CYS A 245 0.92 8.04 -2.49
N VAL A 246 2.10 7.46 -2.74
CA VAL A 246 2.95 6.87 -1.70
C VAL A 246 4.28 7.61 -1.61
N ALA A 247 5.04 7.65 -2.70
CA ALA A 247 6.41 8.15 -2.66
C ALA A 247 6.49 9.67 -2.40
N LEU A 248 5.62 10.45 -3.06
CA LEU A 248 5.58 11.90 -2.87
C LEU A 248 5.18 12.29 -1.43
N PRO A 249 4.04 11.83 -0.84
CA PRO A 249 3.71 12.14 0.54
C PRO A 249 4.78 11.69 1.53
N LEU A 250 5.36 10.52 1.32
CA LEU A 250 6.43 10.01 2.17
C LEU A 250 7.68 10.91 2.12
N SER A 251 8.05 11.39 0.93
CA SER A 251 9.17 12.32 0.78
C SER A 251 8.92 13.63 1.53
N VAL A 252 7.70 14.18 1.46
CA VAL A 252 7.31 15.40 2.20
C VAL A 252 7.38 15.15 3.71
N VAL A 253 6.85 14.03 4.20
CA VAL A 253 6.92 13.64 5.62
C VAL A 253 8.38 13.58 6.08
N VAL A 254 9.23 12.89 5.33
CA VAL A 254 10.66 12.77 5.65
C VAL A 254 11.35 14.14 5.65
N SER A 255 11.07 14.99 4.67
CA SER A 255 11.62 16.35 4.63
C SER A 255 11.21 17.19 5.83
N VAL A 256 9.93 17.16 6.21
CA VAL A 256 9.42 17.85 7.41
C VAL A 256 10.14 17.36 8.66
N LEU A 257 10.34 16.03 8.80
CA LEU A 257 11.03 15.43 9.94
C LEU A 257 12.52 15.81 10.01
N ILE A 258 13.23 15.77 8.88
CA ILE A 258 14.67 16.11 8.83
C ILE A 258 14.89 17.61 9.06
N SER A 259 13.99 18.45 8.52
CA SER A 259 14.09 19.91 8.64
C SER A 259 13.56 20.46 9.96
N GLU A 260 13.06 19.59 10.86
CA GLU A 260 12.46 19.98 12.15
C GLU A 260 11.37 21.05 12.02
N ILE A 261 10.63 21.02 10.90
CA ILE A 261 9.53 21.94 10.63
C ILE A 261 8.29 21.46 11.41
N ASP A 262 7.48 22.40 11.90
CA ASP A 262 6.17 22.04 12.46
C ASP A 262 5.29 21.37 11.39
N GLY A 263 5.12 20.06 11.52
CA GLY A 263 4.35 19.22 10.62
C GLY A 263 2.85 19.19 10.92
N SER A 264 2.37 19.92 11.93
CA SER A 264 0.98 19.89 12.42
C SER A 264 -0.07 20.05 11.31
N LEU A 265 0.20 20.93 10.33
CA LEU A 265 -0.68 21.14 9.18
C LEU A 265 -0.34 20.25 7.97
N ILE A 266 0.93 19.90 7.77
CA ILE A 266 1.38 19.20 6.56
C ILE A 266 1.10 17.69 6.65
N LEU A 267 1.45 17.09 7.79
CA LEU A 267 1.45 15.64 7.98
C LEU A 267 0.05 15.01 7.88
N PRO A 268 -1.02 15.61 8.45
CA PRO A 268 -2.38 15.07 8.28
C PRO A 268 -2.80 14.97 6.81
N HIS A 269 -2.38 15.92 5.98
CA HIS A 269 -2.65 15.91 4.54
C HIS A 269 -1.82 14.85 3.82
N CYS A 270 -0.53 14.73 4.14
CA CYS A 270 0.30 13.65 3.59
C CYS A 270 -0.26 12.27 3.92
N LEU A 271 -0.72 12.07 5.15
CA LEU A 271 -1.36 10.83 5.59
C LEU A 271 -2.72 10.61 4.94
N LEU A 272 -3.49 11.68 4.71
CA LEU A 272 -4.73 11.60 3.94
C LEU A 272 -4.42 11.13 2.51
N VAL A 273 -3.45 11.74 1.82
CA VAL A 273 -3.04 11.30 0.47
C VAL A 273 -2.56 9.85 0.49
N PHE A 274 -1.73 9.49 1.48
CA PHE A 274 -1.29 8.11 1.66
C PHE A 274 -2.47 7.15 1.82
N SER A 275 -3.50 7.51 2.59
CA SER A 275 -4.71 6.69 2.78
C SER A 275 -5.51 6.46 1.49
N THR A 276 -5.38 7.35 0.50
CA THR A 276 -6.08 7.21 -0.78
C THR A 276 -5.41 6.22 -1.72
N HIS A 277 -4.20 5.75 -1.42
CA HIS A 277 -3.39 4.97 -2.35
C HIS A 277 -4.07 3.66 -2.78
N SER A 278 -4.62 2.87 -1.84
CA SER A 278 -5.24 1.58 -2.16
C SER A 278 -6.55 1.77 -2.94
N PHE A 279 -7.28 2.85 -2.66
CA PHE A 279 -8.44 3.25 -3.44
C PHE A 279 -8.03 3.52 -4.90
N PHE A 280 -7.09 4.44 -5.14
CA PHE A 280 -6.65 4.77 -6.49
C PHE A 280 -6.00 3.59 -7.19
N GLN A 281 -5.23 2.77 -6.48
CA GLN A 281 -4.65 1.55 -7.03
C GLN A 281 -5.72 0.58 -7.56
N SER A 282 -6.82 0.39 -6.82
CA SER A 282 -7.93 -0.46 -7.25
C SER A 282 -8.69 0.15 -8.44
N VAL A 283 -8.98 1.46 -8.39
CA VAL A 283 -9.63 2.19 -9.49
C VAL A 283 -8.80 2.08 -10.76
N VAL A 284 -7.50 2.34 -10.69
CA VAL A 284 -6.61 2.29 -11.86
C VAL A 284 -6.53 0.86 -12.35
N LEU A 285 -6.40 -0.13 -11.47
CA LEU A 285 -6.37 -1.53 -11.86
C LEU A 285 -7.62 -1.92 -12.69
N ILE A 286 -8.82 -1.59 -12.19
CA ILE A 286 -10.07 -1.91 -12.87
C ILE A 286 -10.22 -1.10 -14.17
N SER A 287 -9.96 0.22 -14.12
CA SER A 287 -10.22 1.14 -15.23
C SER A 287 -9.19 1.07 -16.36
N THR A 288 -8.00 0.55 -16.09
CA THR A 288 -6.94 0.52 -17.11
C THR A 288 -6.63 -0.89 -17.60
N THR A 289 -6.95 -1.95 -16.85
CA THR A 289 -6.73 -3.34 -17.30
C THR A 289 -7.83 -3.77 -18.28
N PRO A 290 -7.54 -3.99 -19.58
CA PRO A 290 -8.58 -4.28 -20.58
C PRO A 290 -9.41 -5.53 -20.27
N LEU A 291 -8.76 -6.55 -19.70
CA LEU A 291 -9.43 -7.80 -19.33
C LEU A 291 -10.47 -7.60 -18.23
N TYR A 292 -10.13 -6.82 -17.19
CA TYR A 292 -11.06 -6.54 -16.08
C TYR A 292 -12.21 -5.67 -16.55
N ARG A 293 -11.95 -4.68 -17.41
CA ARG A 293 -13.02 -3.89 -18.05
C ARG A 293 -13.97 -4.73 -18.87
N LYS A 294 -13.45 -5.62 -19.71
CA LYS A 294 -14.29 -6.52 -20.52
C LYS A 294 -15.17 -7.38 -19.62
N ARG A 295 -14.61 -7.90 -18.52
CA ARG A 295 -15.35 -8.71 -17.56
C ARG A 295 -16.42 -7.91 -16.80
N LEU A 296 -16.09 -6.69 -16.40
CA LEU A 296 -17.02 -5.77 -15.76
C LEU A 296 -18.21 -5.43 -16.69
N LEU A 297 -17.93 -5.10 -17.95
CA LEU A 297 -18.97 -4.82 -18.95
C LEU A 297 -19.86 -6.05 -19.19
N GLN A 298 -19.28 -7.26 -19.23
CA GLN A 298 -20.07 -8.49 -19.31
C GLN A 298 -21.03 -8.64 -18.13
N TRP A 299 -20.58 -8.40 -16.90
CA TRP A 299 -21.44 -8.45 -15.72
C TRP A 299 -22.53 -7.39 -15.74
N LEU A 300 -22.20 -6.16 -16.15
CA LEU A 300 -23.18 -5.08 -16.25
C LEU A 300 -24.24 -5.37 -17.33
N ASN A 301 -23.87 -6.01 -18.43
CA ASN A 301 -24.83 -6.42 -19.46
C ASN A 301 -25.75 -7.55 -18.95
N LEU A 302 -25.20 -8.52 -18.21
CA LEU A 302 -26.01 -9.58 -17.59
C LEU A 302 -27.01 -9.03 -16.55
N LEU A 303 -26.70 -7.91 -15.90
CA LEU A 303 -27.64 -7.23 -14.99
C LEU A 303 -28.72 -6.42 -15.73
N LYS A 304 -28.44 -6.01 -16.98
CA LYS A 304 -29.36 -5.22 -17.80
C LYS A 304 -30.37 -6.05 -18.57
N GLU A 305 -30.04 -7.29 -18.91
CA GLU A 305 -30.98 -8.18 -19.57
C GLU A 305 -31.90 -8.81 -18.49
N PRO A 306 -33.16 -8.33 -18.33
CA PRO A 306 -34.13 -9.06 -17.52
C PRO A 306 -34.30 -10.39 -18.21
N SER A 307 -33.79 -11.44 -17.58
CA SER A 307 -33.82 -12.78 -18.14
C SER A 307 -35.26 -13.23 -18.27
N THR A 308 -35.85 -13.04 -19.45
CA THR A 308 -37.06 -13.72 -19.86
C THR A 308 -36.73 -15.22 -19.85
N PRO A 309 -37.50 -16.07 -19.14
CA PRO A 309 -37.19 -17.49 -19.00
C PRO A 309 -37.01 -18.23 -20.34
N ALA A 310 -37.63 -17.72 -21.41
CA ALA A 310 -37.55 -18.28 -22.76
C ALA A 310 -36.14 -18.19 -23.38
N ASP A 311 -35.34 -17.16 -23.09
CA ASP A 311 -34.06 -16.93 -23.77
C ASP A 311 -32.90 -17.79 -23.21
N ARG A 312 -33.06 -18.33 -21.99
CA ARG A 312 -32.04 -19.20 -21.37
C ARG A 312 -31.98 -20.60 -21.99
N VAL A 313 -33.03 -21.03 -22.69
CA VAL A 313 -33.07 -22.36 -23.32
C VAL A 313 -32.27 -22.35 -24.64
N CYS A 314 -32.31 -21.26 -25.41
CA CYS A 314 -31.60 -21.17 -26.68
C CYS A 314 -30.08 -20.93 -26.54
N SER A 315 -29.61 -20.15 -25.56
CA SER A 315 -28.17 -19.79 -25.47
C SER A 315 -27.29 -20.97 -25.04
N ARG A 316 -27.77 -21.87 -24.19
CA ARG A 316 -27.04 -23.08 -23.77
C ARG A 316 -26.79 -24.06 -24.92
N GLN A 317 -27.63 -24.06 -25.94
CA GLN A 317 -27.49 -24.98 -27.07
C GLN A 317 -26.44 -24.49 -28.08
N SER A 318 -26.25 -23.17 -28.21
CA SER A 318 -25.24 -22.57 -29.09
C SER A 318 -23.80 -22.75 -28.58
N ASP A 319 -23.57 -22.58 -27.27
CA ASP A 319 -22.21 -22.66 -26.70
C ASP A 319 -21.64 -24.10 -26.74
N ASN A 320 -22.50 -25.12 -26.63
CA ASN A 320 -22.08 -26.52 -26.76
C ASN A 320 -21.66 -26.87 -28.20
N VAL A 321 -22.30 -26.29 -29.22
CA VAL A 321 -21.94 -26.54 -30.63
C VAL A 321 -20.59 -25.89 -30.98
N LEU A 322 -20.30 -24.71 -30.44
CA LEU A 322 -19.02 -24.03 -30.68
C LEU A 322 -17.84 -24.71 -29.97
N GLN A 323 -18.06 -25.29 -28.78
CA GLN A 323 -17.02 -26.07 -28.09
C GLN A 323 -16.69 -27.37 -28.83
N ILE A 324 -17.69 -28.06 -29.39
CA ILE A 324 -17.46 -29.29 -30.15
C ILE A 324 -16.64 -29.02 -31.42
N GLN A 325 -16.88 -27.91 -32.12
CA GLN A 325 -16.08 -27.54 -33.30
C GLN A 325 -14.62 -27.16 -32.97
N THR A 326 -14.35 -26.70 -31.75
CA THR A 326 -12.98 -26.34 -31.33
C THR A 326 -12.17 -27.56 -30.88
N ILE A 327 -12.82 -28.67 -30.51
CA ILE A 327 -12.16 -29.92 -30.14
C ILE A 327 -11.84 -30.79 -31.39
N ILE A 328 -12.56 -30.57 -32.49
CA ILE A 328 -12.39 -31.33 -33.75
C ILE A 328 -11.30 -30.71 -34.66
N ARG A 329 -10.70 -29.56 -34.29
CA ARG A 329 -9.55 -28.94 -34.97
C ARG A 329 -8.30 -29.01 -34.12
#